data_AF-A0ABD2CR20-F1
#
_entry.id   AF-A0ABD2CR20-F1
#
_cell.length_a   1.000
_cell.length_b   1.000
_cell.length_c   1.000
_cell.angle_alpha   90.00
_cell.angle_beta   90.00
_cell.angle_gamma   90.00
#
_symmetry.space_group_name_H-M   'P 1'
#
loop_
_entity.id
_entity.type
_entity.pdbx_description
1 polymer ?
#
loop_
_entity_poly.entity_id
_entity_poly.type
_entity_poly.pdbx_seq_one_letter_code
_entity_poly.pdbx_strand_id
1 'polypeptide(L)'
;MATDVITLIPGEIIECILENSNITFLDIIRFSMSCKHFYRTVKSNNKLWKVKYFQRWPLLKEYYEENNVELKVFNWLNEIQISIEIRRNLMHQLSLMSSKHYKREELSNSELKYLDPLFRPEQGAYQLSYYFLVDELINLINRPIIDTNLTYRYYAFIILRYLRQNYLTEEWQRFIHFPPNKQILEKGATIVAQWSQPERHVSYSYISSLLDDIANQTKNLLYERHPTHSIFSLPVEELLTWKYRNIDDNQWSTLETRQIMEALCEVLFQKLGFYGNSEMYYSSENSFIDRVLERKHGIPMTLAIIFESIARRLGVRCEPVSFPSHFLLRWKEKYNVPDPESIESFYIDVLNGGQFLTKKNCPRIGGISRCPIAKYNIHNPATAVEVYIIVFINLIFNKTD
;
A
#
# COMPACT_ATOMS: atom_id res chain seq x y z
N MET A 1 -7.16 -57.94 -11.36
CA MET A 1 -8.15 -56.95 -10.91
C MET A 1 -7.41 -55.97 -10.03
N ALA A 2 -7.06 -54.78 -10.56
CA ALA A 2 -6.54 -53.71 -9.72
C ALA A 2 -7.67 -53.30 -8.78
N THR A 3 -7.46 -53.46 -7.48
CA THR A 3 -8.39 -52.96 -6.46
C THR A 3 -8.25 -51.45 -6.44
N ASP A 4 -9.09 -50.78 -7.24
CA ASP A 4 -9.28 -49.33 -7.33
C ASP A 4 -9.85 -48.79 -6.00
N VAL A 5 -9.05 -48.82 -4.95
CA VAL A 5 -9.48 -48.29 -3.66
C VAL A 5 -8.62 -47.08 -3.35
N ILE A 6 -9.24 -45.90 -3.45
CA ILE A 6 -8.68 -44.62 -3.02
C ILE A 6 -8.16 -44.65 -1.57
N THR A 7 -8.59 -45.65 -0.76
CA THR A 7 -8.10 -45.90 0.60
C THR A 7 -6.70 -46.52 0.66
N LEU A 8 -6.14 -46.98 -0.45
CA LEU A 8 -4.78 -47.52 -0.56
C LEU A 8 -3.76 -46.45 -0.98
N ILE A 9 -4.24 -45.26 -1.36
CA ILE A 9 -3.40 -44.15 -1.76
C ILE A 9 -2.70 -43.56 -0.51
N PRO A 10 -1.39 -43.23 -0.58
CA PRO A 10 -0.68 -42.57 0.51
C PRO A 10 -1.35 -41.26 0.95
N GLY A 11 -1.25 -40.95 2.25
CA GLY A 11 -1.87 -39.75 2.83
C GLY A 11 -1.40 -38.45 2.18
N GLU A 12 -0.14 -38.42 1.72
CA GLU A 12 0.49 -37.30 1.02
C GLU A 12 -0.16 -37.05 -0.35
N ILE A 13 -0.55 -38.10 -1.06
CA ILE A 13 -1.23 -37.97 -2.35
C ILE A 13 -2.68 -37.51 -2.14
N ILE A 14 -3.35 -38.03 -1.09
CA ILE A 14 -4.67 -37.54 -0.69
C ILE A 14 -4.59 -36.05 -0.31
N GLU A 15 -3.56 -35.63 0.42
CA GLU A 15 -3.29 -34.23 0.72
C GLU A 15 -3.17 -33.40 -0.58
N CYS A 16 -2.29 -33.79 -1.51
CA CYS A 16 -2.11 -33.07 -2.77
C CYS A 16 -3.41 -32.99 -3.60
N ILE A 17 -4.22 -34.04 -3.61
CA ILE A 17 -5.54 -34.02 -4.28
C ILE A 17 -6.45 -33.01 -3.59
N LEU A 18 -6.57 -33.10 -2.26
CA LEU A 18 -7.46 -32.23 -1.48
C LEU A 18 -7.00 -30.77 -1.52
N GLU A 19 -5.71 -30.48 -1.70
CA GLU A 19 -5.17 -29.13 -1.88
C GLU A 19 -5.69 -28.43 -3.15
N ASN A 20 -6.30 -29.13 -4.11
CA ASN A 20 -6.83 -28.51 -5.33
C ASN A 20 -7.87 -27.40 -5.03
N SER A 21 -7.74 -26.23 -5.65
CA SER A 21 -8.59 -25.05 -5.39
C SER A 21 -10.08 -25.25 -5.69
N ASN A 22 -10.43 -26.22 -6.54
CA ASN A 22 -11.83 -26.54 -6.85
C ASN A 22 -12.51 -27.36 -5.75
N ILE A 23 -11.76 -27.94 -4.82
CA ILE A 23 -12.30 -28.73 -3.70
C ILE A 23 -12.57 -27.80 -2.52
N THR A 24 -13.84 -27.66 -2.14
CA THR A 24 -14.25 -26.75 -1.05
C THR A 24 -14.05 -27.37 0.33
N PHE A 25 -14.18 -26.55 1.38
CA PHE A 25 -14.25 -27.06 2.76
C PHE A 25 -15.35 -28.11 2.95
N LEU A 26 -16.49 -27.92 2.30
CA LEU A 26 -17.62 -28.85 2.40
C LEU A 26 -17.29 -30.20 1.76
N ASP A 27 -16.58 -30.20 0.63
CA ASP A 27 -16.14 -31.41 -0.05
C ASP A 27 -15.13 -32.18 0.79
N ILE A 28 -14.17 -31.49 1.41
CA ILE A 28 -13.19 -32.08 2.34
C ILE A 28 -13.91 -32.70 3.55
N ILE A 29 -14.88 -32.00 4.13
CA ILE A 29 -15.66 -32.51 5.26
C ILE A 29 -16.44 -33.76 4.84
N ARG A 30 -17.15 -33.73 3.69
CA ARG A 30 -17.87 -34.89 3.14
C ARG A 30 -16.95 -36.07 2.87
N PHE A 31 -15.78 -35.82 2.27
CA PHE A 31 -14.75 -36.82 2.05
C PHE A 31 -14.28 -37.44 3.37
N SER A 32 -13.99 -36.62 4.39
CA SER A 32 -13.55 -37.08 5.70
C SER A 32 -14.59 -37.96 6.42
N MET A 33 -15.88 -37.73 6.15
CA MET A 33 -16.98 -38.50 6.77
C MET A 33 -17.19 -39.88 6.14
N SER A 34 -16.58 -40.15 4.98
CA SER A 34 -16.77 -41.42 4.27
C SER A 34 -16.12 -42.62 4.97
N CYS A 35 -14.98 -42.43 5.66
CA CYS A 35 -14.38 -43.48 6.48
C CYS A 35 -13.49 -42.96 7.61
N LYS A 36 -13.25 -43.80 8.63
CA LYS A 36 -12.40 -43.46 9.79
C LYS A 36 -10.96 -43.11 9.41
N HIS A 37 -10.43 -43.74 8.35
CA HIS A 37 -9.08 -43.45 7.86
C HIS A 37 -8.99 -42.02 7.35
N PHE A 38 -9.85 -41.62 6.41
CA PHE A 38 -9.88 -40.25 5.89
C PHE A 38 -10.23 -39.21 6.94
N TYR A 39 -11.13 -39.52 7.88
CA TYR A 39 -11.39 -38.64 9.02
C TYR A 39 -10.10 -38.31 9.79
N ARG A 40 -9.30 -39.33 10.10
CA ARG A 40 -8.03 -39.15 10.82
C ARG A 40 -7.03 -38.36 9.97
N THR A 41 -6.84 -38.77 8.72
CA THR A 41 -5.93 -38.11 7.77
C THR A 41 -6.26 -36.62 7.62
N VAL A 42 -7.53 -36.27 7.40
CA VAL A 42 -7.94 -34.88 7.22
C VAL A 42 -7.88 -34.08 8.52
N LYS A 43 -8.35 -34.64 9.65
CA LYS A 43 -8.41 -33.91 10.93
C LYS A 43 -7.04 -33.51 11.46
N SER A 44 -6.02 -34.35 11.30
CA SER A 44 -4.65 -34.04 11.75
C SER A 44 -3.82 -33.26 10.73
N ASN A 45 -4.32 -33.06 9.52
CA ASN A 45 -3.55 -32.43 8.45
C ASN A 45 -3.59 -30.89 8.54
N ASN A 46 -2.74 -30.34 9.39
CA ASN A 46 -2.64 -28.91 9.60
C ASN A 46 -2.19 -28.14 8.35
N LYS A 47 -1.34 -28.76 7.50
CA LYS A 47 -0.87 -28.18 6.25
C LYS A 47 -2.00 -28.01 5.24
N LEU A 48 -2.83 -29.03 5.05
CA LEU A 48 -4.01 -28.97 4.19
C LEU A 48 -4.95 -27.83 4.62
N TRP A 49 -5.24 -27.73 5.93
CA TRP A 49 -6.11 -26.67 6.44
C TRP A 49 -5.51 -25.28 6.26
N LYS A 50 -4.18 -25.12 6.42
CA LYS A 50 -3.47 -23.88 6.09
C LYS A 50 -3.67 -23.50 4.61
N VAL A 51 -3.39 -24.43 3.70
CA VAL A 51 -3.54 -24.20 2.26
C VAL A 51 -4.96 -23.79 1.93
N LYS A 52 -5.95 -24.50 2.49
CA LYS A 52 -7.36 -24.22 2.27
C LYS A 52 -7.84 -22.90 2.87
N TYR A 53 -7.27 -22.49 4.00
CA TYR A 53 -7.54 -21.19 4.61
C TYR A 53 -7.19 -20.05 3.64
N PHE A 54 -5.96 -20.04 3.12
CA PHE A 54 -5.51 -18.99 2.20
C PHE A 54 -6.10 -19.10 0.78
N GLN A 55 -6.54 -20.29 0.35
CA GLN A 55 -7.35 -20.41 -0.86
C GLN A 55 -8.70 -19.70 -0.73
N ARG A 56 -9.30 -19.73 0.47
CA ARG A 56 -10.58 -19.08 0.73
C ARG A 56 -10.43 -17.58 0.97
N TRP A 57 -9.41 -17.18 1.73
CA TRP A 57 -9.13 -15.80 2.15
C TRP A 57 -7.70 -15.40 1.77
N PRO A 58 -7.45 -15.09 0.48
CA PRO A 58 -6.10 -14.90 -0.04
C PRO A 58 -5.42 -13.63 0.46
N LEU A 59 -6.16 -12.56 0.78
CA LEU A 59 -5.58 -11.30 1.26
C LEU A 59 -4.97 -11.43 2.66
N LEU A 60 -5.39 -12.43 3.43
CA LEU A 60 -4.81 -12.72 4.74
C LEU A 60 -3.39 -13.27 4.64
N LYS A 61 -3.00 -13.87 3.50
CA LYS A 61 -1.69 -14.53 3.36
C LYS A 61 -0.54 -13.56 3.63
N GLU A 62 -0.57 -12.42 2.95
CA GLU A 62 0.43 -11.36 3.08
C GLU A 62 0.49 -10.84 4.52
N TYR A 63 -0.67 -10.59 5.14
CA TYR A 63 -0.73 -10.12 6.52
C TYR A 63 -0.10 -11.11 7.50
N TYR A 64 -0.37 -12.42 7.33
CA TYR A 64 0.16 -13.47 8.20
C TYR A 64 1.67 -13.63 8.08
N GLU A 65 2.19 -13.52 6.86
CA GLU A 65 3.61 -13.61 6.55
C GLU A 65 4.37 -12.40 7.12
N GLU A 66 3.89 -11.17 6.89
CA GLU A 66 4.54 -9.94 7.35
C GLU A 66 4.61 -9.81 8.88
N ASN A 67 3.56 -10.22 9.57
CA ASN A 67 3.43 -10.03 11.02
C ASN A 67 3.90 -11.25 11.82
N ASN A 68 4.50 -12.24 11.15
CA ASN A 68 4.90 -13.52 11.76
C ASN A 68 3.78 -14.18 12.57
N VAL A 69 2.52 -13.95 12.17
CA VAL A 69 1.34 -14.52 12.83
C VAL A 69 1.28 -16.01 12.55
N GLU A 70 1.71 -16.41 11.35
CA GLU A 70 1.74 -17.82 10.95
C GLU A 70 2.49 -18.71 11.94
N LEU A 71 3.61 -18.23 12.49
CA LEU A 71 4.44 -18.94 13.47
C LEU A 71 3.71 -19.17 14.81
N LYS A 72 2.62 -18.43 15.05
CA LYS A 72 1.81 -18.52 16.28
C LYS A 72 0.56 -19.38 16.10
N VAL A 73 0.24 -19.81 14.87
CA VAL A 73 -0.93 -20.65 14.59
C VAL A 73 -0.57 -22.12 14.71
N PHE A 74 -1.00 -22.72 15.81
CA PHE A 74 -0.78 -24.14 16.07
C PHE A 74 -1.82 -25.04 15.37
N ASN A 75 -3.03 -24.55 15.09
CA ASN A 75 -4.13 -25.33 14.52
C ASN A 75 -4.99 -24.52 13.55
N TRP A 76 -4.78 -24.74 12.25
CA TRP A 76 -5.51 -24.05 11.18
C TRP A 76 -6.98 -24.44 11.09
N LEU A 77 -7.37 -25.64 11.55
CA LEU A 77 -8.78 -26.01 11.61
C LEU A 77 -9.53 -25.15 12.63
N ASN A 78 -8.90 -24.78 13.74
CA ASN A 78 -9.47 -23.85 14.72
C ASN A 78 -9.61 -22.44 14.14
N GLU A 79 -8.59 -21.95 13.43
CA GLU A 79 -8.68 -20.66 12.73
C GLU A 79 -9.83 -20.60 11.72
N ILE A 80 -10.05 -21.69 10.97
CA ILE A 80 -11.20 -21.82 10.06
C ILE A 80 -12.52 -21.77 10.84
N GLN A 81 -12.63 -22.46 11.98
CA GLN A 81 -13.84 -22.47 12.80
C GLN A 81 -14.19 -21.07 13.32
N ILE A 82 -13.21 -20.36 13.89
CA ILE A 82 -13.36 -18.97 14.35
C ILE A 82 -13.79 -18.07 13.18
N SER A 83 -13.11 -18.19 12.05
CA SER A 83 -13.40 -17.45 10.82
C SER A 83 -14.83 -17.69 10.29
N ILE A 84 -15.30 -18.94 10.33
CA ILE A 84 -16.68 -19.28 9.96
C ILE A 84 -17.68 -18.64 10.92
N GLU A 85 -17.40 -18.59 12.22
CA GLU A 85 -18.27 -17.94 13.20
C GLU A 85 -18.35 -16.42 12.97
N ILE A 86 -17.21 -15.76 12.75
CA ILE A 86 -17.15 -14.34 12.38
C ILE A 86 -17.96 -14.08 11.11
N ARG A 87 -17.83 -14.95 10.10
CA ARG A 87 -18.64 -14.87 8.87
C ARG A 87 -20.13 -14.99 9.15
N ARG A 88 -20.57 -15.92 10.01
CA ARG A 88 -22.00 -16.06 10.37
C ARG A 88 -22.52 -14.77 11.01
N ASN A 89 -21.75 -14.17 11.91
CA ASN A 89 -22.10 -12.92 12.56
C ASN A 89 -22.18 -11.75 11.55
N LEU A 90 -21.24 -11.67 10.61
CA LEU A 90 -21.29 -10.70 9.51
C LEU A 90 -22.56 -10.87 8.66
N MET A 91 -22.85 -12.10 8.23
CA MET A 91 -24.03 -12.38 7.40
C MET A 91 -25.33 -12.09 8.14
N HIS A 92 -25.37 -12.37 9.45
CA HIS A 92 -26.50 -11.98 10.29
C HIS A 92 -26.67 -10.46 10.33
N GLN A 93 -25.60 -9.68 10.56
CA GLN A 93 -25.71 -8.22 10.52
C GLN A 93 -26.17 -7.71 9.15
N LEU A 94 -25.60 -8.21 8.05
CA LEU A 94 -26.02 -7.87 6.68
C LEU A 94 -27.52 -8.13 6.44
N SER A 95 -28.04 -9.24 6.96
CA SER A 95 -29.47 -9.57 6.84
C SER A 95 -30.39 -8.56 7.53
N LEU A 96 -29.91 -7.89 8.58
CA LEU A 96 -30.65 -6.88 9.34
C LEU A 96 -30.45 -5.46 8.80
N MET A 97 -29.47 -5.22 7.92
CA MET A 97 -29.14 -3.87 7.45
C MET A 97 -30.32 -3.21 6.74
N SER A 98 -30.98 -3.94 5.84
CA SER A 98 -32.10 -3.38 5.07
C SER A 98 -33.26 -2.97 5.98
N SER A 99 -33.66 -3.80 6.94
CA SER A 99 -34.76 -3.46 7.84
C SER A 99 -34.43 -2.27 8.74
N LYS A 100 -33.16 -2.14 9.15
CA LYS A 100 -32.69 -1.02 9.98
C LYS A 100 -32.54 0.28 9.20
N HIS A 101 -32.11 0.22 7.94
CA HIS A 101 -31.52 1.36 7.25
C HIS A 101 -32.14 1.70 5.89
N TYR A 102 -33.16 0.99 5.40
CA TYR A 102 -33.67 1.24 4.03
C TYR A 102 -34.18 2.67 3.77
N LYS A 103 -34.63 3.40 4.81
CA LYS A 103 -35.11 4.78 4.69
C LYS A 103 -33.99 5.82 4.67
N ARG A 104 -32.73 5.42 4.85
CA ARG A 104 -31.58 6.31 4.91
C ARG A 104 -30.89 6.34 3.55
N GLU A 105 -30.70 7.54 3.02
CA GLU A 105 -29.91 7.74 1.79
C GLU A 105 -28.42 7.52 2.07
N GLU A 106 -27.91 8.04 3.19
CA GLU A 106 -26.53 7.85 3.65
C GLU A 106 -26.49 7.35 5.10
N LEU A 107 -25.47 6.55 5.42
CA LEU A 107 -25.23 6.02 6.76
C LEU A 107 -23.98 6.66 7.38
N SER A 108 -24.16 7.25 8.56
CA SER A 108 -23.09 7.85 9.33
C SER A 108 -22.30 6.81 10.13
N ASN A 109 -21.07 7.13 10.50
CA ASN A 109 -20.23 6.26 11.33
C ASN A 109 -20.84 6.00 12.73
N SER A 110 -21.62 6.93 13.27
CA SER A 110 -22.33 6.74 14.55
C SER A 110 -23.43 5.69 14.44
N GLU A 111 -24.15 5.64 13.32
CA GLU A 111 -25.19 4.64 13.06
C GLU A 111 -24.62 3.23 12.89
N LEU A 112 -23.33 3.10 12.55
CA LEU A 112 -22.65 1.82 12.34
C LEU A 112 -21.85 1.32 13.55
N LYS A 113 -21.76 2.09 14.65
CA LYS A 113 -20.99 1.73 15.86
C LYS A 113 -21.37 0.38 16.48
N TYR A 114 -22.60 -0.08 16.30
CA TYR A 114 -23.01 -1.40 16.77
C TYR A 114 -22.24 -2.57 16.12
N LEU A 115 -21.49 -2.30 15.04
CA LEU A 115 -20.63 -3.28 14.36
C LEU A 115 -19.23 -3.37 14.99
N ASP A 116 -18.83 -2.44 15.86
CA ASP A 116 -17.52 -2.43 16.52
C ASP A 116 -17.14 -3.78 17.18
N PRO A 117 -18.04 -4.48 17.90
CA PRO A 117 -17.74 -5.79 18.49
C PRO A 117 -17.40 -6.88 17.48
N LEU A 118 -17.66 -6.69 16.18
CA LEU A 118 -17.26 -7.66 15.15
C LEU A 118 -15.75 -7.67 14.90
N PHE A 119 -15.07 -6.54 15.10
CA PHE A 119 -13.69 -6.36 14.64
C PHE A 119 -12.74 -5.68 15.62
N ARG A 120 -13.24 -5.06 16.70
CA ARG A 120 -12.39 -4.42 17.73
C ARG A 120 -12.00 -5.40 18.83
N PRO A 121 -10.71 -5.71 19.03
CA PRO A 121 -10.27 -6.59 20.11
C PRO A 121 -10.63 -6.06 21.50
N GLU A 122 -10.63 -4.72 21.70
CA GLU A 122 -11.04 -4.12 22.99
C GLU A 122 -12.50 -4.42 23.35
N GLN A 123 -13.33 -4.76 22.36
CA GLN A 123 -14.74 -5.11 22.53
C GLN A 123 -15.01 -6.62 22.42
N GLY A 124 -13.95 -7.44 22.50
CA GLY A 124 -14.05 -8.90 22.52
C GLY A 124 -13.97 -9.57 21.15
N ALA A 125 -13.68 -8.83 20.07
CA ALA A 125 -13.46 -9.44 18.76
C ALA A 125 -12.16 -10.25 18.73
N TYR A 126 -12.10 -11.24 17.83
CA TYR A 126 -10.86 -11.95 17.53
C TYR A 126 -9.80 -10.99 16.95
N GLN A 127 -8.52 -11.19 17.29
CA GLN A 127 -7.44 -10.27 16.91
C GLN A 127 -7.33 -10.05 15.40
N LEU A 128 -7.70 -11.05 14.60
CA LEU A 128 -7.62 -11.00 13.14
C LEU A 128 -8.98 -10.73 12.48
N SER A 129 -10.03 -10.46 13.27
CA SER A 129 -11.38 -10.21 12.75
C SER A 129 -11.41 -9.11 11.70
N TYR A 130 -10.68 -8.00 11.91
CA TYR A 130 -10.63 -6.90 10.94
C TYR A 130 -10.17 -7.36 9.55
N TYR A 131 -8.99 -7.99 9.47
CA TYR A 131 -8.41 -8.44 8.20
C TYR A 131 -9.29 -9.50 7.53
N PHE A 132 -9.84 -10.41 8.34
CA PHE A 132 -10.76 -11.43 7.87
C PHE A 132 -12.03 -10.82 7.25
N LEU A 133 -12.66 -9.88 7.95
CA LEU A 133 -13.88 -9.23 7.49
C LEU A 133 -13.62 -8.41 6.21
N VAL A 134 -12.47 -7.74 6.12
CA VAL A 134 -12.08 -7.01 4.89
C VAL A 134 -11.99 -7.96 3.70
N ASP A 135 -11.29 -9.10 3.82
CA ASP A 135 -11.19 -10.10 2.75
C ASP A 135 -12.58 -10.64 2.37
N GLU A 136 -13.38 -11.03 3.35
CA GLU A 136 -14.70 -11.60 3.12
C GLU A 136 -15.67 -10.60 2.46
N LEU A 137 -15.62 -9.33 2.85
CA LEU A 137 -16.44 -8.27 2.26
C LEU A 137 -15.99 -7.94 0.84
N ILE A 138 -14.67 -7.84 0.58
CA ILE A 138 -14.14 -7.63 -0.78
C ILE A 138 -14.56 -8.79 -1.68
N ASN A 139 -14.45 -10.03 -1.20
CA ASN A 139 -14.92 -11.21 -1.93
C ASN A 139 -16.41 -11.10 -2.25
N LEU A 140 -17.25 -10.74 -1.27
CA LEU A 140 -18.70 -10.58 -1.47
C LEU A 140 -19.03 -9.49 -2.50
N ILE A 141 -18.33 -8.35 -2.45
CA ILE A 141 -18.54 -7.21 -3.34
C ILE A 141 -18.13 -7.55 -4.77
N ASN A 142 -17.04 -8.28 -4.96
CA ASN A 142 -16.49 -8.59 -6.27
C ASN A 142 -17.15 -9.80 -6.97
N ARG A 143 -18.18 -10.42 -6.36
CA ARG A 143 -18.92 -11.51 -7.01
C ARG A 143 -19.63 -11.06 -8.28
N PRO A 144 -19.77 -11.95 -9.29
CA PRO A 144 -20.62 -11.70 -10.45
C PRO A 144 -22.03 -11.31 -10.03
N ILE A 145 -22.63 -10.35 -10.74
CA ILE A 145 -23.96 -9.82 -10.41
C ILE A 145 -25.03 -10.92 -10.35
N ILE A 146 -24.93 -11.90 -11.26
CA ILE A 146 -25.87 -13.03 -11.39
C ILE A 146 -25.94 -13.86 -10.09
N ASP A 147 -24.85 -13.94 -9.34
CA ASP A 147 -24.74 -14.74 -8.12
C ASP A 147 -24.86 -13.90 -6.84
N THR A 148 -25.26 -12.62 -6.96
CA THR A 148 -25.15 -11.66 -5.86
C THR A 148 -26.49 -11.05 -5.47
N ASN A 149 -26.82 -11.11 -4.19
CA ASN A 149 -27.86 -10.27 -3.61
C ASN A 149 -27.38 -8.81 -3.58
N LEU A 150 -27.96 -7.96 -4.43
CA LEU A 150 -27.55 -6.55 -4.60
C LEU A 150 -27.68 -5.74 -3.31
N THR A 151 -28.67 -6.02 -2.47
CA THR A 151 -28.83 -5.38 -1.16
C THR A 151 -27.65 -5.73 -0.25
N TYR A 152 -27.23 -7.00 -0.23
CA TYR A 152 -26.07 -7.41 0.56
C TYR A 152 -24.77 -6.82 0.01
N ARG A 153 -24.62 -6.74 -1.32
CA ARG A 153 -23.47 -6.08 -1.95
C ARG A 153 -23.37 -4.62 -1.56
N TYR A 154 -24.48 -3.88 -1.61
CA TYR A 154 -24.55 -2.48 -1.21
C TYR A 154 -24.13 -2.30 0.26
N TYR A 155 -24.75 -3.04 1.19
CA TYR A 155 -24.41 -2.89 2.60
C TYR A 155 -23.03 -3.43 2.96
N ALA A 156 -22.53 -4.46 2.27
CA ALA A 156 -21.17 -4.92 2.44
C ALA A 156 -20.14 -3.84 2.08
N PHE A 157 -20.40 -3.06 1.05
CA PHE A 157 -19.57 -1.92 0.70
C PHE A 157 -19.57 -0.84 1.78
N ILE A 158 -20.73 -0.55 2.38
CA ILE A 158 -20.84 0.39 3.51
C ILE A 158 -20.06 -0.12 4.73
N ILE A 159 -20.23 -1.39 5.09
CA ILE A 159 -19.50 -2.01 6.22
C ILE A 159 -18.00 -1.98 5.93
N LEU A 160 -17.56 -2.34 4.73
CA LEU A 160 -16.14 -2.32 4.35
C LEU A 160 -15.53 -0.92 4.49
N ARG A 161 -16.24 0.11 4.02
CA ARG A 161 -15.86 1.51 4.20
C ARG A 161 -15.72 1.86 5.68
N TYR A 162 -16.72 1.50 6.48
CA TYR A 162 -16.71 1.76 7.93
C TYR A 162 -15.52 1.08 8.63
N LEU A 163 -15.28 -0.21 8.37
CA LEU A 163 -14.17 -0.97 8.92
C LEU A 163 -12.83 -0.30 8.61
N ARG A 164 -12.60 0.02 7.33
CA ARG A 164 -11.35 0.65 6.88
C ARG A 164 -11.15 2.03 7.48
N GLN A 165 -12.18 2.87 7.51
CA GLN A 165 -12.07 4.19 8.11
C GLN A 165 -11.67 4.09 9.59
N ASN A 166 -12.28 3.19 10.35
CA ASN A 166 -11.93 3.01 11.77
C ASN A 166 -10.49 2.57 11.95
N TYR A 167 -10.06 1.53 11.22
CA TYR A 167 -8.69 1.01 11.30
C TYR A 167 -7.65 2.03 10.83
N LEU A 168 -7.87 2.63 9.65
CA LEU A 168 -6.93 3.58 9.06
C LEU A 168 -6.89 4.91 9.82
N THR A 169 -7.94 5.28 10.56
CA THR A 169 -7.89 6.42 11.48
C THR A 169 -6.80 6.20 12.51
N GLU A 170 -6.76 5.03 13.13
CA GLU A 170 -5.74 4.69 14.14
C GLU A 170 -4.35 4.62 13.52
N GLU A 171 -4.19 3.99 12.36
CA GLU A 171 -2.91 3.95 11.64
C GLU A 171 -2.41 5.33 11.24
N TRP A 172 -3.31 6.20 10.78
CA TRP A 172 -2.99 7.60 10.47
C TRP A 172 -2.55 8.37 11.72
N GLN A 173 -3.27 8.21 12.83
CA GLN A 173 -2.89 8.82 14.10
C GLN A 173 -1.50 8.34 14.55
N ARG A 174 -1.20 7.05 14.46
CA ARG A 174 0.15 6.53 14.76
C ARG A 174 1.20 7.15 13.84
N PHE A 175 0.90 7.27 12.54
CA PHE A 175 1.80 7.85 11.55
C PHE A 175 2.18 9.30 11.86
N ILE A 176 1.20 10.17 12.13
CA ILE A 176 1.46 11.60 12.39
C ILE A 176 2.17 11.85 13.72
N HIS A 177 2.05 10.94 14.68
CA HIS A 177 2.74 11.02 15.97
C HIS A 177 4.17 10.44 15.93
N PHE A 178 4.58 9.78 14.84
CA PHE A 178 5.96 9.38 14.69
C PHE A 178 6.89 10.59 14.58
N PRO A 179 8.15 10.49 15.04
CA PRO A 179 9.15 11.51 14.77
C PRO A 179 9.35 11.71 13.26
N PRO A 180 9.78 12.90 12.79
CA PRO A 180 9.92 13.19 11.36
C PRO A 180 10.78 12.18 10.58
N ASN A 181 11.79 11.59 11.22
CA ASN A 181 12.63 10.57 10.59
C ASN A 181 11.93 9.21 10.32
N LYS A 182 10.74 9.00 10.89
CA LYS A 182 9.90 7.81 10.67
C LYS A 182 8.61 8.11 9.89
N GLN A 183 8.35 9.37 9.54
CA GLN A 183 7.22 9.77 8.71
C GLN A 183 7.55 9.59 7.23
N ILE A 184 7.58 8.34 6.79
CA ILE A 184 7.92 7.93 5.42
C ILE A 184 6.77 8.23 4.43
N LEU A 185 7.09 8.90 3.31
CA LEU A 185 6.09 9.42 2.37
C LEU A 185 5.37 8.35 1.54
N GLU A 186 5.99 7.23 1.18
CA GLU A 186 5.24 6.15 0.51
C GLU A 186 4.26 5.45 1.47
N LYS A 187 4.56 5.45 2.78
CA LYS A 187 3.72 4.79 3.79
C LYS A 187 2.43 5.56 4.03
N GLY A 188 2.51 6.87 4.21
CA GLY A 188 1.30 7.69 4.32
C GLY A 188 0.50 7.71 3.00
N ALA A 189 1.16 7.70 1.83
CA ALA A 189 0.47 7.60 0.54
C ALA A 189 -0.29 6.28 0.40
N THR A 190 0.26 5.19 0.92
CA THR A 190 -0.41 3.88 1.00
C THR A 190 -1.66 3.97 1.89
N ILE A 191 -1.59 4.60 3.06
CA ILE A 191 -2.75 4.80 3.96
C ILE A 191 -3.85 5.60 3.23
N VAL A 192 -3.49 6.69 2.55
CA VAL A 192 -4.43 7.51 1.78
C VAL A 192 -5.10 6.72 0.65
N ALA A 193 -4.34 5.89 -0.06
CA ALA A 193 -4.85 5.02 -1.11
C ALA A 193 -5.82 3.95 -0.56
N GLN A 194 -5.47 3.30 0.56
CA GLN A 194 -6.33 2.32 1.24
C GLN A 194 -7.65 2.94 1.73
N TRP A 195 -7.58 4.18 2.22
CA TRP A 195 -8.75 4.93 2.71
C TRP A 195 -9.70 5.29 1.58
N SER A 196 -9.15 5.77 0.48
CA SER A 196 -9.93 6.30 -0.65
C SER A 196 -10.45 5.20 -1.58
N GLN A 197 -9.85 4.02 -1.55
CA GLN A 197 -10.19 2.86 -2.40
C GLN A 197 -10.54 1.64 -1.53
N PRO A 198 -11.69 1.65 -0.82
CA PRO A 198 -12.01 0.66 0.20
C PRO A 198 -12.16 -0.77 -0.34
N GLU A 199 -12.56 -0.94 -1.58
CA GLU A 199 -12.70 -2.22 -2.27
C GLU A 199 -11.37 -2.80 -2.81
N ARG A 200 -10.32 -1.97 -2.90
CA ARG A 200 -9.02 -2.40 -3.44
C ARG A 200 -8.10 -2.87 -2.31
N HIS A 201 -7.41 -3.97 -2.55
CA HIS A 201 -6.30 -4.38 -1.70
C HIS A 201 -5.04 -3.62 -2.10
N VAL A 202 -4.63 -2.67 -1.26
CA VAL A 202 -3.41 -1.89 -1.45
C VAL A 202 -2.47 -2.23 -0.31
N SER A 203 -1.42 -3.00 -0.58
CA SER A 203 -0.43 -3.41 0.44
C SER A 203 0.78 -2.48 0.46
N TYR A 204 1.25 -2.12 1.65
CA TYR A 204 2.48 -1.36 1.80
C TYR A 204 3.70 -2.15 1.33
N SER A 205 3.79 -3.45 1.60
CA SER A 205 4.97 -4.22 1.20
C SER A 205 5.05 -4.39 -0.31
N TYR A 206 3.92 -4.56 -0.99
CA TYR A 206 3.84 -4.53 -2.45
C TYR A 206 4.29 -3.19 -3.03
N ILE A 207 3.82 -2.07 -2.48
CA ILE A 207 4.29 -0.74 -2.89
C ILE A 207 5.80 -0.59 -2.64
N SER A 208 6.27 -1.06 -1.48
CA SER A 208 7.67 -1.00 -1.10
C SER A 208 8.55 -1.83 -2.03
N SER A 209 8.12 -3.03 -2.44
CA SER A 209 8.87 -3.89 -3.36
C SER A 209 8.96 -3.29 -4.76
N LEU A 210 7.88 -2.67 -5.26
CA LEU A 210 7.93 -1.93 -6.54
C LEU A 210 8.93 -0.78 -6.49
N LEU A 211 9.00 -0.06 -5.37
CA LEU A 211 9.98 1.03 -5.19
C LEU A 211 11.41 0.49 -5.07
N ASP A 212 11.61 -0.65 -4.40
CA ASP A 212 12.90 -1.33 -4.31
C ASP A 212 13.37 -1.81 -5.69
N ASP A 213 12.47 -2.33 -6.52
CA ASP A 213 12.77 -2.75 -7.89
C ASP A 213 13.26 -1.57 -8.76
N ILE A 214 12.63 -0.41 -8.63
CA ILE A 214 13.06 0.80 -9.36
C ILE A 214 14.41 1.32 -8.82
N ALA A 215 14.61 1.27 -7.49
CA ALA A 215 15.90 1.61 -6.88
C ALA A 215 17.02 0.68 -7.38
N ASN A 216 16.76 -0.62 -7.49
CA ASN A 216 17.70 -1.61 -8.02
C ASN A 216 17.99 -1.38 -9.50
N GLN A 217 16.99 -1.08 -10.33
CA GLN A 217 17.21 -0.70 -11.73
C GLN A 217 18.08 0.56 -11.86
N THR A 218 17.87 1.54 -10.96
CA THR A 218 18.70 2.75 -10.87
C THR A 218 20.14 2.42 -10.49
N LYS A 219 20.36 1.55 -9.51
CA LYS A 219 21.69 1.06 -9.13
C LYS A 219 22.38 0.31 -10.27
N ASN A 220 21.65 -0.50 -11.03
CA ASN A 220 22.21 -1.23 -12.17
C ASN A 220 22.69 -0.26 -13.26
N LEU A 221 21.87 0.74 -13.63
CA LEU A 221 22.27 1.78 -14.58
C LEU A 221 23.46 2.60 -14.05
N LEU A 222 23.47 2.92 -12.76
CA LEU A 222 24.59 3.61 -12.11
C LEU A 222 25.87 2.76 -12.19
N TYR A 223 25.79 1.45 -12.00
CA TYR A 223 26.93 0.55 -12.08
C TYR A 223 27.51 0.49 -13.50
N GLU A 224 26.66 0.44 -14.53
CA GLU A 224 27.07 0.45 -15.93
C GLU A 224 27.89 1.71 -16.30
N ARG A 225 27.57 2.86 -15.69
CA ARG A 225 28.21 4.16 -16.00
C ARG A 225 29.35 4.52 -15.06
N HIS A 226 29.19 4.20 -13.77
CA HIS A 226 30.08 4.59 -12.69
C HIS A 226 30.35 3.39 -11.75
N PRO A 227 31.06 2.35 -12.21
CA PRO A 227 31.30 1.14 -11.41
C PRO A 227 32.03 1.39 -10.08
N THR A 228 32.78 2.49 -9.99
CA THR A 228 33.57 2.87 -8.82
C THR A 228 32.82 3.75 -7.82
N HIS A 229 31.51 3.97 -8.00
CA HIS A 229 30.72 4.80 -7.11
C HIS A 229 30.66 4.20 -5.68
N SER A 230 30.77 5.04 -4.65
CA SER A 230 30.91 4.58 -3.25
C SER A 230 29.74 3.71 -2.75
N ILE A 231 28.51 3.95 -3.25
CA ILE A 231 27.32 3.13 -2.97
C ILE A 231 27.52 1.61 -3.13
N PHE A 232 28.41 1.16 -4.03
CA PHE A 232 28.67 -0.27 -4.25
C PHE A 232 29.59 -0.90 -3.20
N SER A 233 30.25 -0.08 -2.39
CA SER A 233 31.08 -0.52 -1.26
C SER A 233 30.31 -0.53 0.06
N LEU A 234 29.06 -0.03 0.09
CA LEU A 234 28.28 0.02 1.33
C LEU A 234 27.71 -1.35 1.73
N PRO A 235 27.63 -1.63 3.05
CA PRO A 235 26.89 -2.77 3.57
C PRO A 235 25.40 -2.70 3.22
N VAL A 236 24.77 -3.86 3.01
CA VAL A 236 23.34 -3.96 2.69
C VAL A 236 22.48 -3.44 3.84
N GLU A 237 22.94 -3.61 5.08
CA GLU A 237 22.25 -3.17 6.28
C GLU A 237 22.01 -1.66 6.30
N GLU A 238 22.98 -0.87 5.84
CA GLU A 238 22.85 0.59 5.77
C GLU A 238 21.79 1.02 4.76
N LEU A 239 21.79 0.40 3.57
CA LEU A 239 20.74 0.62 2.55
C LEU A 239 19.34 0.28 3.09
N LEU A 240 19.24 -0.79 3.88
CA LEU A 240 18.00 -1.18 4.55
C LEU A 240 17.56 -0.16 5.60
N THR A 241 18.48 0.54 6.28
CA THR A 241 18.08 1.60 7.21
C THR A 241 17.36 2.74 6.50
N TRP A 242 17.86 3.15 5.33
CA TRP A 242 17.28 4.25 4.56
C TRP A 242 15.95 3.88 3.94
N LYS A 243 15.67 2.60 3.72
CA LYS A 243 14.32 2.13 3.33
C LYS A 243 13.24 2.51 4.34
N TYR A 244 13.55 2.45 5.64
CA TYR A 244 12.56 2.62 6.71
C TYR A 244 12.71 3.92 7.53
N ARG A 245 13.71 4.76 7.22
CA ARG A 245 13.95 6.03 7.91
C ARG A 245 14.35 7.12 6.91
N ASN A 246 13.83 8.33 7.13
CA ASN A 246 14.32 9.51 6.44
C ASN A 246 15.76 9.80 6.89
N ILE A 247 16.58 10.23 5.94
CA ILE A 247 17.98 10.59 6.17
C ILE A 247 18.08 12.09 6.48
N ASP A 248 18.94 12.43 7.43
CA ASP A 248 19.11 13.82 7.87
C ASP A 248 20.07 14.62 6.96
N ASP A 249 20.92 13.96 6.19
CA ASP A 249 21.80 14.59 5.20
C ASP A 249 22.08 13.63 4.02
N ASN A 250 22.67 14.14 2.94
CA ASN A 250 23.12 13.29 1.84
C ASN A 250 24.27 12.38 2.30
N GLN A 251 24.35 11.19 1.71
CA GLN A 251 25.35 10.17 2.06
C GLN A 251 26.55 10.16 1.10
N TRP A 252 26.50 11.00 0.06
CA TRP A 252 27.49 11.02 -1.02
C TRP A 252 28.02 12.42 -1.28
N SER A 253 29.15 12.49 -1.97
CA SER A 253 29.65 13.75 -2.53
C SER A 253 28.65 14.36 -3.53
N THR A 254 28.81 15.65 -3.83
CA THR A 254 27.98 16.33 -4.85
C THR A 254 28.05 15.66 -6.22
N LEU A 255 29.23 15.18 -6.62
CA LEU A 255 29.42 14.48 -7.88
C LEU A 255 28.66 13.14 -7.91
N GLU A 256 28.82 12.33 -6.87
CA GLU A 256 28.16 11.03 -6.74
C GLU A 256 26.64 11.16 -6.62
N THR A 257 26.18 12.12 -5.82
CA THR A 257 24.74 12.43 -5.72
C THR A 257 24.15 12.79 -7.08
N ARG A 258 24.88 13.59 -7.88
CA ARG A 258 24.46 13.91 -9.24
C ARG A 258 24.36 12.68 -10.12
N GLN A 259 25.34 11.78 -10.06
CA GLN A 259 25.33 10.52 -10.83
C GLN A 259 24.12 9.65 -10.47
N ILE A 260 23.79 9.52 -9.19
CA ILE A 260 22.58 8.82 -8.73
C ILE A 260 21.32 9.47 -9.29
N MET A 261 21.23 10.79 -9.20
CA MET A 261 20.04 11.53 -9.60
C MET A 261 19.82 11.52 -11.12
N GLU A 262 20.89 11.59 -11.91
CA GLU A 262 20.83 11.46 -13.37
C GLU A 262 20.39 10.04 -13.77
N ALA A 263 20.93 8.99 -13.12
CA ALA A 263 20.49 7.62 -13.33
C ALA A 263 19.03 7.41 -12.94
N LEU A 264 18.58 7.99 -11.82
CA LEU A 264 17.20 7.92 -11.35
C LEU A 264 16.24 8.59 -12.33
N CYS A 265 16.53 9.81 -12.77
CA CYS A 265 15.69 10.51 -13.74
C CYS A 265 15.57 9.71 -15.05
N GLU A 266 16.66 9.13 -15.53
CA GLU A 266 16.63 8.30 -16.73
C GLU A 266 15.79 7.03 -16.54
N VAL A 267 16.03 6.27 -15.46
CA VAL A 267 15.26 5.05 -15.20
C VAL A 267 13.77 5.37 -15.05
N LEU A 268 13.42 6.36 -14.23
CA LEU A 268 12.03 6.66 -13.91
C LEU A 268 11.29 7.25 -15.11
N PHE A 269 11.81 8.32 -15.72
CA PHE A 269 11.06 9.07 -16.74
C PHE A 269 11.31 8.58 -18.16
N GLN A 270 12.50 8.06 -18.49
CA GLN A 270 12.82 7.64 -19.86
C GLN A 270 12.62 6.13 -20.07
N LYS A 271 13.17 5.29 -19.18
CA LYS A 271 13.08 3.82 -19.34
C LYS A 271 11.73 3.25 -18.90
N LEU A 272 11.22 3.69 -17.74
CA LEU A 272 9.94 3.24 -17.20
C LEU A 272 8.75 4.10 -17.66
N GLY A 273 9.02 5.24 -18.30
CA GLY A 273 8.00 6.08 -18.93
C GLY A 273 7.08 6.78 -17.93
N PHE A 274 7.55 7.07 -16.71
CA PHE A 274 6.75 7.89 -15.80
C PHE A 274 6.55 9.30 -16.38
N TYR A 275 5.36 9.88 -16.23
CA TYR A 275 5.13 11.27 -16.65
C TYR A 275 4.05 11.99 -15.84
N GLY A 276 4.10 13.32 -15.85
CA GLY A 276 3.09 14.18 -15.25
C GLY A 276 1.80 14.25 -16.08
N ASN A 277 0.67 13.91 -15.49
CA ASN A 277 -0.63 13.93 -16.18
C ASN A 277 -1.39 15.23 -15.89
N SER A 278 -1.02 16.30 -16.58
CA SER A 278 -1.65 17.62 -16.48
C SER A 278 -3.03 17.70 -17.13
N GLU A 279 -3.31 16.85 -18.13
CA GLU A 279 -4.60 16.85 -18.85
C GLU A 279 -5.74 16.34 -17.96
N MET A 280 -5.48 15.24 -17.24
CA MET A 280 -6.44 14.63 -16.31
C MET A 280 -6.01 14.87 -14.86
N TYR A 281 -5.57 16.09 -14.55
CA TYR A 281 -4.97 16.42 -13.25
C TYR A 281 -5.86 16.03 -12.06
N TYR A 282 -7.18 16.26 -12.17
CA TYR A 282 -8.18 15.92 -11.16
C TYR A 282 -8.73 14.48 -11.27
N SER A 283 -8.05 13.59 -12.01
CA SER A 283 -8.33 12.16 -11.91
C SER A 283 -7.81 11.65 -10.57
N SER A 284 -8.69 11.04 -9.76
CA SER A 284 -8.31 10.47 -8.46
C SER A 284 -7.21 9.41 -8.58
N GLU A 285 -7.18 8.68 -9.69
CA GLU A 285 -6.15 7.67 -9.97
C GLU A 285 -4.74 8.27 -10.08
N ASN A 286 -4.61 9.56 -10.43
CA ASN A 286 -3.32 10.23 -10.49
C ASN A 286 -2.77 10.60 -9.10
N SER A 287 -3.61 10.54 -8.06
CA SER A 287 -3.22 10.79 -6.67
C SER A 287 -2.80 9.53 -5.91
N PHE A 288 -3.30 8.36 -6.31
CA PHE A 288 -3.09 7.11 -5.56
C PHE A 288 -1.80 6.42 -5.97
N ILE A 289 -0.89 6.20 -5.01
CA ILE A 289 0.45 5.64 -5.28
C ILE A 289 0.41 4.28 -5.98
N ASP A 290 -0.56 3.41 -5.66
CA ASP A 290 -0.73 2.12 -6.32
C ASP A 290 -1.07 2.27 -7.80
N ARG A 291 -1.99 3.19 -8.12
CA ARG A 291 -2.41 3.47 -9.50
C ARG A 291 -1.32 4.18 -10.30
N VAL A 292 -0.58 5.10 -9.69
CA VAL A 292 0.53 5.79 -10.36
C VAL A 292 1.70 4.83 -10.63
N LEU A 293 2.04 3.95 -9.69
CA LEU A 293 3.07 2.92 -9.92
C LEU A 293 2.66 1.91 -11.00
N GLU A 294 1.37 1.58 -11.12
CA GLU A 294 0.82 0.69 -12.15
C GLU A 294 0.80 1.36 -13.53
N ARG A 295 0.23 2.57 -13.62
CA ARG A 295 -0.06 3.26 -14.90
C ARG A 295 1.05 4.18 -15.38
N LYS A 296 2.03 4.48 -14.52
CA LYS A 296 3.21 5.32 -14.80
C LYS A 296 2.88 6.79 -15.06
N HIS A 297 1.78 7.31 -14.54
CA HIS A 297 1.47 8.74 -14.68
C HIS A 297 0.69 9.23 -13.47
N GLY A 298 0.90 10.50 -13.11
CA GLY A 298 0.36 11.03 -11.86
C GLY A 298 0.46 12.54 -11.73
N ILE A 299 0.01 13.05 -10.59
CA ILE A 299 0.16 14.46 -10.22
C ILE A 299 1.52 14.73 -9.56
N PRO A 300 1.96 16.00 -9.46
CA PRO A 300 3.27 16.37 -8.93
C PRO A 300 3.55 15.77 -7.54
N MET A 301 2.56 15.78 -6.64
CA MET A 301 2.72 15.26 -5.27
C MET A 301 3.04 13.77 -5.27
N THR A 302 2.27 12.95 -5.98
CA THR A 302 2.45 11.49 -5.96
C THR A 302 3.72 11.07 -6.70
N LEU A 303 4.07 11.75 -7.79
CA LEU A 303 5.35 11.55 -8.48
C LEU A 303 6.54 11.96 -7.60
N ALA A 304 6.41 13.05 -6.83
CA ALA A 304 7.43 13.49 -5.89
C ALA A 304 7.61 12.50 -4.74
N ILE A 305 6.54 11.92 -4.22
CA ILE A 305 6.59 10.86 -3.21
C ILE A 305 7.36 9.65 -3.76
N ILE A 306 7.05 9.19 -4.98
CA ILE A 306 7.75 8.06 -5.62
C ILE A 306 9.23 8.38 -5.82
N PHE A 307 9.53 9.56 -6.37
CA PHE A 307 10.90 9.99 -6.63
C PHE A 307 11.72 10.09 -5.33
N GLU A 308 11.20 10.77 -4.31
CA GLU A 308 11.84 10.89 -2.99
C GLU A 308 12.07 9.52 -2.36
N SER A 309 11.09 8.62 -2.45
CA SER A 309 11.18 7.26 -1.90
C SER A 309 12.35 6.48 -2.50
N ILE A 310 12.58 6.62 -3.81
CA ILE A 310 13.68 5.94 -4.50
C ILE A 310 15.00 6.64 -4.19
N ALA A 311 15.06 7.97 -4.27
CA ALA A 311 16.27 8.75 -3.96
C ALA A 311 16.78 8.47 -2.53
N ARG A 312 15.87 8.43 -1.54
CA ARG A 312 16.20 8.11 -0.16
C ARG A 312 16.76 6.70 0.00
N ARG A 313 16.19 5.69 -0.65
CA ARG A 313 16.74 4.31 -0.68
C ARG A 313 18.16 4.26 -1.24
N LEU A 314 18.53 5.24 -2.04
CA LEU A 314 19.86 5.42 -2.62
C LEU A 314 20.72 6.43 -1.84
N GLY A 315 20.33 6.85 -0.64
CA GLY A 315 21.12 7.73 0.22
C GLY A 315 21.08 9.21 -0.16
N VAL A 316 20.13 9.64 -1.01
CA VAL A 316 19.98 11.02 -1.46
C VAL A 316 18.76 11.66 -0.81
N ARG A 317 18.94 12.79 -0.11
CA ARG A 317 17.86 13.50 0.56
C ARG A 317 17.19 14.45 -0.43
N CYS A 318 15.86 14.35 -0.57
CA CYS A 318 15.06 15.29 -1.33
C CYS A 318 13.92 15.83 -0.44
N GLU A 319 13.71 17.14 -0.43
CA GLU A 319 12.66 17.77 0.37
C GLU A 319 11.47 18.17 -0.50
N PRO A 320 10.24 17.74 -0.19
CA PRO A 320 9.06 18.28 -0.87
C PRO A 320 8.89 19.77 -0.53
N VAL A 321 8.61 20.60 -1.54
CA VAL A 321 8.38 22.04 -1.38
C VAL A 321 7.12 22.43 -2.13
N SER A 322 6.17 22.99 -1.40
CA SER A 322 4.93 23.53 -1.96
C SER A 322 5.10 25.00 -2.31
N PHE A 323 4.82 25.33 -3.57
CA PHE A 323 4.76 26.69 -4.09
C PHE A 323 3.32 27.01 -4.49
N PRO A 324 2.95 28.30 -4.62
CA PRO A 324 1.70 28.66 -5.28
C PRO A 324 1.60 27.99 -6.66
N SER A 325 0.59 27.14 -6.83
CA SER A 325 0.32 26.36 -8.06
C SER A 325 1.36 25.33 -8.49
N HIS A 326 2.41 25.05 -7.71
CA HIS A 326 3.46 24.08 -8.07
C HIS A 326 3.92 23.27 -6.87
N PHE A 327 4.37 22.04 -7.11
CA PHE A 327 4.96 21.18 -6.09
C PHE A 327 6.24 20.57 -6.66
N LEU A 328 7.36 20.83 -6.01
CA LEU A 328 8.70 20.46 -6.48
C LEU A 328 9.46 19.73 -5.38
N LEU A 329 10.48 18.97 -5.76
CA LEU A 329 11.48 18.48 -4.80
C LEU A 329 12.66 19.44 -4.76
N ARG A 330 13.22 19.67 -3.58
CA ARG A 330 14.43 20.45 -3.35
C ARG A 330 15.57 19.53 -2.94
N TRP A 331 16.69 19.65 -3.65
CA TRP A 331 17.97 19.06 -3.29
C TRP A 331 18.95 20.15 -2.85
N LYS A 332 19.77 19.87 -1.83
CA LYS A 332 20.88 20.72 -1.38
C LYS A 332 22.12 19.85 -1.28
N GLU A 333 23.30 20.41 -1.51
CA GLU A 333 24.58 19.68 -1.30
C GLU A 333 24.69 19.16 0.12
N LYS A 334 24.35 20.01 1.10
CA LYS A 334 24.34 19.66 2.52
C LYS A 334 23.15 20.29 3.23
N TYR A 335 22.51 19.51 4.10
CA TYR A 335 21.36 19.96 4.87
C TYR A 335 21.72 20.41 6.28
N ASN A 336 22.69 19.74 6.92
CA ASN A 336 23.13 20.06 8.27
C ASN A 336 24.31 21.03 8.24
N VAL A 337 23.99 22.31 7.99
CA VAL A 337 24.96 23.42 8.01
C VAL A 337 24.52 24.53 8.97
N PRO A 338 25.45 25.28 9.61
CA PRO A 338 25.11 26.35 10.53
C PRO A 338 24.31 27.49 9.89
N ASP A 339 24.54 27.75 8.59
CA ASP A 339 23.81 28.74 7.79
C ASP A 339 23.18 28.05 6.55
N PRO A 340 21.94 27.56 6.67
CA PRO A 340 21.24 26.85 5.58
C PRO A 340 20.92 27.70 4.35
N GLU A 341 21.00 29.04 4.45
CA GLU A 341 20.75 29.95 3.34
C GLU A 341 21.98 30.12 2.44
N SER A 342 23.17 29.84 2.97
CA SER A 342 24.45 29.91 2.23
C SER A 342 24.62 28.81 1.18
N ILE A 343 23.88 27.70 1.29
CA ILE A 343 23.96 26.57 0.37
C ILE A 343 22.98 26.74 -0.79
N GLU A 344 23.49 26.64 -2.01
CA GLU A 344 22.66 26.66 -3.22
C GLU A 344 21.71 25.45 -3.23
N SER A 345 20.43 25.73 -3.47
CA SER A 345 19.41 24.68 -3.62
C SER A 345 19.13 24.45 -5.10
N PHE A 346 18.87 23.20 -5.45
CA PHE A 346 18.38 22.80 -6.77
C PHE A 346 16.96 22.29 -6.61
N TYR A 347 16.10 22.56 -7.60
CA TYR A 347 14.75 22.04 -7.60
C TYR A 347 14.58 21.02 -8.71
N ILE A 348 13.74 20.02 -8.47
CA ILE A 348 13.47 18.93 -9.40
C ILE A 348 11.98 18.97 -9.72
N ASP A 349 11.69 19.12 -11.00
CA ASP A 349 10.32 19.13 -11.51
C ASP A 349 9.92 17.74 -12.00
N VAL A 350 9.35 16.96 -11.09
CA VAL A 350 8.87 15.60 -11.36
C VAL A 350 7.66 15.55 -12.30
N LEU A 351 6.92 16.65 -12.44
CA LEU A 351 5.81 16.73 -13.40
C LEU A 351 6.37 16.80 -14.83
N ASN A 352 7.47 17.55 -15.01
CA ASN A 352 8.13 17.76 -16.30
C ASN A 352 9.34 16.84 -16.52
N GLY A 353 9.28 15.59 -16.04
CA GLY A 353 10.29 14.56 -16.36
C GLY A 353 11.56 14.63 -15.51
N GLY A 354 11.49 15.20 -14.30
CA GLY A 354 12.63 15.29 -13.39
C GLY A 354 13.65 16.36 -13.76
N GLN A 355 13.22 17.42 -14.45
CA GLN A 355 14.11 18.50 -14.88
C GLN A 355 14.69 19.25 -13.67
N PHE A 356 16.00 19.47 -13.70
CA PHE A 356 16.69 20.28 -12.70
C PHE A 356 16.51 21.77 -12.99
N LEU A 357 15.83 22.45 -12.07
CA LEU A 357 15.52 23.87 -12.14
C LEU A 357 16.52 24.67 -11.31
N THR A 358 17.07 25.71 -11.95
CA THR A 358 17.96 26.71 -11.36
C THR A 358 17.37 28.11 -11.55
N LYS A 359 17.98 29.15 -10.93
CA LYS A 359 17.53 30.56 -11.05
C LYS A 359 17.36 30.96 -12.52
N LYS A 360 18.22 30.42 -13.37
CA LYS A 360 18.33 30.75 -14.79
C LYS A 360 17.33 29.99 -15.66
N ASN A 361 16.93 28.77 -15.26
CA ASN A 361 16.14 27.84 -16.09
C ASN A 361 14.75 27.52 -15.50
N CYS A 362 14.19 28.45 -14.74
CA CYS A 362 12.91 28.28 -14.06
C CYS A 362 11.72 28.30 -15.06
N PRO A 363 10.76 27.36 -14.95
CA PRO A 363 9.61 27.32 -15.84
C PRO A 363 8.75 28.57 -15.65
N ARG A 364 8.34 29.19 -16.76
CA ARG A 364 7.43 30.33 -16.78
C ARG A 364 6.02 29.80 -16.98
N ILE A 365 5.15 29.90 -15.98
CA ILE A 365 3.82 29.28 -16.03
C ILE A 365 2.73 30.31 -15.69
N GLY A 366 1.69 30.39 -16.52
CA GLY A 366 0.45 31.14 -16.24
C GLY A 366 0.47 32.65 -16.52
N GLY A 367 1.34 33.16 -17.40
CA GLY A 367 1.37 34.60 -17.74
C GLY A 367 1.89 35.53 -16.61
N ILE A 368 2.23 34.97 -15.46
CA ILE A 368 2.91 35.68 -14.37
C ILE A 368 4.41 35.69 -14.67
N SER A 369 4.98 36.88 -14.80
CA SER A 369 6.36 37.14 -15.24
C SER A 369 7.46 36.74 -14.24
N ARG A 370 7.10 36.14 -13.09
CA ARG A 370 8.06 35.86 -12.00
C ARG A 370 8.21 34.36 -11.80
N CYS A 371 9.43 33.88 -11.99
CA CYS A 371 9.84 32.54 -11.58
C CYS A 371 9.42 32.29 -10.12
N PRO A 372 8.67 31.20 -9.80
CA PRO A 372 8.30 30.88 -8.42
C PRO A 372 9.51 30.65 -7.52
N ILE A 373 10.66 30.32 -8.13
CA ILE A 373 11.95 30.13 -7.47
C ILE A 373 12.79 31.42 -7.43
N ALA A 374 12.27 32.59 -7.82
CA ALA A 374 13.05 33.84 -7.92
C ALA A 374 13.72 34.27 -6.60
N LYS A 375 13.16 33.83 -5.46
CA LYS A 375 13.83 33.93 -4.15
C LYS A 375 14.02 32.51 -3.59
N TYR A 376 15.23 31.96 -3.78
CA TYR A 376 15.63 30.66 -3.24
C TYR A 376 15.54 30.70 -1.70
N ASN A 377 15.20 29.57 -1.08
CA ASN A 377 15.14 29.37 0.38
C ASN A 377 14.00 30.06 1.16
N ILE A 378 13.03 30.73 0.53
CA ILE A 378 11.89 31.31 1.29
C ILE A 378 10.88 30.24 1.73
N HIS A 379 10.68 29.22 0.89
CA HIS A 379 9.71 28.18 1.19
C HIS A 379 10.36 27.10 2.06
N ASN A 380 9.76 26.89 3.23
CA ASN A 380 10.08 25.77 4.10
C ASN A 380 9.74 24.46 3.40
N PRO A 381 10.49 23.38 3.68
CA PRO A 381 10.12 22.07 3.19
C PRO A 381 8.78 21.66 3.81
N ALA A 382 7.91 21.08 3.00
CA ALA A 382 6.64 20.55 3.48
C ALA A 382 6.91 19.35 4.39
N THR A 383 6.30 19.35 5.58
CA THR A 383 6.21 18.18 6.44
C THR A 383 5.39 17.08 5.75
N ALA A 384 5.57 15.83 6.17
CA ALA A 384 4.77 14.72 5.62
C ALA A 384 3.25 15.02 5.73
N VAL A 385 2.80 15.57 6.86
CA VAL A 385 1.40 15.94 7.08
C VAL A 385 0.93 16.99 6.06
N GLU A 386 1.72 18.04 5.80
CA GLU A 386 1.38 19.06 4.80
C GLU A 386 1.30 18.50 3.38
N VAL A 387 2.20 17.57 3.02
CA VAL A 387 2.13 16.86 1.72
C VAL A 387 0.78 16.18 1.56
N TYR A 388 0.29 15.47 2.58
CA TYR A 388 -0.99 14.78 2.48
C TYR A 388 -2.20 15.69 2.58
N ILE A 389 -2.13 16.81 3.31
CA ILE A 389 -3.18 17.84 3.25
C ILE A 389 -3.37 18.28 1.79
N ILE A 390 -2.27 18.51 1.06
CA ILE A 390 -2.33 18.87 -0.38
C ILE A 390 -2.92 17.72 -1.21
N VAL A 391 -2.51 16.47 -0.98
CA VAL A 391 -3.07 15.29 -1.68
C VAL A 391 -4.58 15.18 -1.43
N PHE A 392 -5.05 15.34 -0.18
CA PHE A 392 -6.46 15.30 0.18
C PHE A 392 -7.26 16.43 -0.47
N ILE A 393 -6.72 17.65 -0.48
CA ILE A 393 -7.37 18.79 -1.15
C ILE A 393 -7.60 18.47 -2.63
N ASN A 394 -6.60 17.93 -3.34
CA ASN A 394 -6.77 17.50 -4.73
C ASN A 394 -7.85 16.42 -4.86
N LEU A 395 -7.86 15.41 -3.99
CA LEU A 395 -8.89 14.36 -4.00
C LEU A 395 -10.31 14.87 -3.73
N ILE A 396 -10.48 15.96 -2.98
CA ILE A 396 -11.78 16.58 -2.71
C ILE A 396 -12.27 17.36 -3.93
N PHE A 397 -11.40 18.15 -4.57
CA PHE A 397 -11.75 18.88 -5.80
C PHE A 397 -12.18 17.94 -6.94
N ASN A 398 -11.71 16.69 -6.94
CA ASN A 398 -12.15 15.66 -7.88
C ASN A 398 -13.63 15.24 -7.71
N LYS A 399 -14.30 15.57 -6.59
CA LYS A 399 -15.70 15.20 -6.32
C LYS A 399 -16.72 16.28 -6.70
N THR A 400 -16.27 17.45 -7.14
CA THR A 400 -17.13 18.59 -7.47
C THR A 400 -17.42 18.77 -8.95
N ASP A 401 -16.91 17.88 -9.80
CA ASP A 401 -17.26 17.74 -11.23
C ASP A 401 -18.04 16.43 -11.44
#